data_AF-A0A251N714-F1
#
_entry.id   AF-A0A251N714-F1
#
_cell.length_a   1.000
_cell.length_b   1.000
_cell.length_c   1.000
_cell.angle_alpha   90.00
_cell.angle_beta   90.00
_cell.angle_gamma   90.00
#
_symmetry.space_group_name_H-M   'P 1'
#
loop_
_entity.id
_entity.type
_entity.pdbx_description
1 polymer ?
#
loop_
_entity_poly.entity_id
_entity_poly.type
_entity_poly.pdbx_seq_one_letter_code
_entity_poly.pdbx_strand_id
1 'polypeptide(L)'
;METKPSEISSSKMFGGYNKRYKHFSPTLGCSMTFHIYFPPSTSTSPSHRFPVLYWLSGLTCTDENFIIKSGAQRVASSEGVALIAPDTSPRGLSIEGEAESWDFGVGAGFYLNATQEKWKNWRMYDYVVKELPKLLNENFPQLDTSRASISGHSMGGHGALTIYLKNLDKYKSVSAFAPIVNPTNCPWGQKAFSNYLGGNKTDWEVN
;
A
#
# COMPACT_ATOMS: atom_id res chain seq x y z
N MET A 1 7.54 -18.36 -10.34
CA MET A 1 8.05 -17.37 -9.36
C MET A 1 7.31 -17.59 -8.05
N GLU A 2 7.97 -17.44 -6.91
CA GLU A 2 7.37 -17.76 -5.61
C GLU A 2 6.41 -16.63 -5.18
N THR A 3 5.12 -16.94 -5.07
CA THR A 3 4.07 -16.03 -4.59
C THR A 3 4.06 -15.89 -3.07
N LYS A 4 4.71 -16.83 -2.37
CA LYS A 4 4.93 -16.78 -0.93
C LYS A 4 5.92 -15.66 -0.60
N PRO A 5 5.66 -14.83 0.41
CA PRO A 5 6.60 -13.79 0.83
C PRO A 5 7.87 -14.41 1.44
N SER A 6 9.04 -13.96 0.97
CA SER A 6 10.34 -14.24 1.58
C SER A 6 10.82 -13.04 2.38
N GLU A 7 11.29 -13.27 3.61
CA GLU A 7 11.88 -12.23 4.45
C GLU A 7 13.25 -11.83 3.88
N ILE A 8 13.46 -10.53 3.66
CA ILE A 8 14.72 -9.99 3.12
C ILE A 8 15.49 -9.13 4.13
N SER A 9 14.82 -8.64 5.19
CA SER A 9 15.51 -8.00 6.32
C SER A 9 14.65 -7.99 7.58
N SER A 10 15.29 -7.92 8.75
CA SER A 10 14.63 -7.83 10.06
C SER A 10 15.46 -6.97 11.00
N SER A 11 14.81 -6.00 11.66
CA SER A 11 15.45 -5.12 12.64
C SER A 11 14.55 -4.92 13.86
N LYS A 12 15.13 -4.99 15.06
CA LYS A 12 14.39 -4.83 16.32
C LYS A 12 14.09 -3.36 16.59
N MET A 13 12.86 -3.01 16.96
CA MET A 13 12.45 -1.64 17.26
C MET A 13 11.28 -1.59 18.26
N PHE A 14 11.45 -0.84 19.36
CA PHE A 14 10.46 -0.70 20.45
C PHE A 14 9.85 -2.04 20.92
N GLY A 15 10.70 -3.05 21.16
CA GLY A 15 10.27 -4.40 21.59
C GLY A 15 9.72 -5.29 20.48
N GLY A 16 9.29 -4.71 19.36
CA GLY A 16 8.85 -5.39 18.15
C GLY A 16 9.94 -5.50 17.08
N TYR A 17 9.52 -5.79 15.84
CA TYR A 17 10.42 -5.95 14.69
C TYR A 17 9.86 -5.28 13.43
N ASN A 18 10.68 -4.47 12.75
CA ASN A 18 10.47 -4.10 11.36
C ASN A 18 11.01 -5.24 10.48
N LYS A 19 10.13 -5.90 9.74
CA LYS A 19 10.47 -6.99 8.82
C LYS A 19 10.08 -6.59 7.41
N ARG A 20 10.97 -6.85 6.46
CA ARG A 20 10.78 -6.54 5.04
C ARG A 20 10.61 -7.84 4.27
N TYR A 21 9.64 -7.87 3.38
CA TYR A 21 9.29 -9.05 2.61
C TYR A 21 9.27 -8.76 1.13
N LYS A 22 9.67 -9.75 0.33
CA LYS A 22 9.55 -9.75 -1.12
C LYS A 22 8.65 -10.88 -1.57
N HIS A 23 7.78 -10.64 -2.54
CA HIS A 23 6.96 -11.69 -3.16
C HIS A 23 6.73 -11.39 -4.65
N PHE A 24 6.38 -12.40 -5.43
CA PHE A 24 5.87 -12.16 -6.78
C PHE A 24 4.37 -11.86 -6.75
N SER A 25 3.96 -10.70 -7.28
CA SER A 25 2.57 -10.28 -7.38
C SER A 25 1.93 -10.73 -8.69
N PRO A 26 0.94 -11.63 -8.68
CA PRO A 26 0.19 -11.97 -9.90
C PRO A 26 -0.62 -10.79 -10.45
N THR A 27 -1.15 -9.92 -9.57
CA THR A 27 -1.94 -8.74 -9.96
C THR A 27 -1.10 -7.72 -10.72
N LEU A 28 0.16 -7.53 -10.31
CA LEU A 28 1.06 -6.53 -10.90
C LEU A 28 2.05 -7.14 -11.91
N GLY A 29 2.18 -8.47 -11.95
CA GLY A 29 3.08 -9.17 -12.86
C GLY A 29 4.57 -8.95 -12.56
N CYS A 30 4.92 -8.48 -11.37
CA CYS A 30 6.31 -8.20 -10.96
C CYS A 30 6.58 -8.63 -9.52
N SER A 31 7.86 -8.62 -9.14
CA SER A 31 8.22 -8.72 -7.72
C SER A 31 7.84 -7.43 -6.99
N MET A 32 7.24 -7.57 -5.82
CA MET A 32 6.88 -6.46 -4.94
C MET A 32 7.56 -6.62 -3.59
N THR A 33 7.78 -5.48 -2.93
CA THR A 33 8.33 -5.42 -1.58
C THR A 33 7.39 -4.66 -0.67
N PHE A 34 7.26 -5.13 0.56
CA PHE A 34 6.46 -4.48 1.59
C PHE A 34 7.10 -4.69 2.96
N HIS A 35 6.80 -3.77 3.87
CA HIS A 35 7.21 -3.87 5.27
C HIS A 35 6.05 -4.26 6.17
N ILE A 36 6.38 -5.01 7.22
CA ILE A 36 5.54 -5.22 8.39
C ILE A 36 6.30 -4.79 9.63
N TYR A 37 5.71 -3.91 10.44
CA TYR A 37 6.10 -3.79 11.84
C TYR A 37 5.23 -4.73 12.67
N PHE A 38 5.87 -5.70 13.34
CA PHE A 38 5.23 -6.54 14.34
C PHE A 38 5.47 -5.98 15.74
N PRO A 39 4.43 -5.58 16.48
CA PRO A 39 4.54 -5.20 17.88
C PRO A 39 5.06 -6.35 18.76
N PRO A 40 5.60 -6.06 19.95
CA PRO A 40 5.86 -7.11 20.94
C PRO A 40 4.55 -7.82 21.31
N SER A 41 4.56 -9.15 21.39
CA SER A 41 3.42 -9.88 21.95
C SER A 41 3.38 -9.64 23.45
N THR A 42 2.43 -8.81 23.90
CA THR A 42 2.14 -8.61 25.33
C THR A 42 1.08 -9.57 25.85
N SER A 43 0.37 -10.25 24.95
CA SER A 43 -0.65 -11.23 25.28
C SER A 43 -0.04 -12.59 25.63
N THR A 44 -0.52 -13.17 26.73
CA THR A 44 -0.26 -14.58 27.09
C THR A 44 -1.17 -15.55 26.32
N SER A 45 -2.21 -15.04 25.64
CA SER A 45 -3.07 -15.87 24.79
C SER A 45 -2.36 -16.28 23.50
N PRO A 46 -2.25 -17.59 23.21
CA PRO A 46 -1.69 -18.10 21.95
C PRO A 46 -2.50 -17.71 20.71
N SER A 47 -3.76 -17.29 20.87
CA SER A 47 -4.66 -16.88 19.78
C SER A 47 -4.66 -15.38 19.51
N HIS A 48 -3.83 -14.60 20.21
CA HIS A 48 -3.77 -13.17 20.00
C HIS A 48 -3.25 -12.85 18.61
N ARG A 49 -4.02 -12.04 17.87
CA ARG A 49 -3.64 -11.51 16.57
C ARG A 49 -3.65 -9.99 16.61
N PHE A 50 -2.69 -9.36 15.98
CA PHE A 50 -2.59 -7.91 15.90
C PHE A 50 -3.59 -7.36 14.87
N PRO A 51 -4.42 -6.37 15.23
CA PRO A 51 -5.11 -5.58 14.21
C PRO A 51 -4.09 -4.88 13.32
N VAL A 52 -4.51 -4.54 12.10
CA VAL A 52 -3.62 -4.05 11.05
C VAL A 52 -3.93 -2.59 10.71
N LEU A 53 -2.90 -1.76 10.59
CA LEU A 53 -2.97 -0.45 9.95
C LEU A 53 -2.16 -0.49 8.65
N TYR A 54 -2.85 -0.35 7.52
CA TYR A 54 -2.21 -0.15 6.23
C TYR A 54 -1.80 1.31 6.07
N TRP A 55 -0.53 1.54 5.76
CA TRP A 55 0.00 2.85 5.41
C TRP A 55 0.30 2.93 3.93
N LEU A 56 -0.35 3.86 3.23
CA LEU A 56 -0.10 4.16 1.83
C LEU A 56 0.83 5.37 1.70
N SER A 57 1.99 5.16 1.07
CA SER A 57 2.99 6.21 0.88
C SER A 57 2.68 7.13 -0.30
N GLY A 58 3.34 8.29 -0.32
CA GLY A 58 3.18 9.29 -1.39
C GLY A 58 3.99 8.97 -2.65
N LEU A 59 3.98 9.92 -3.60
CA LEU A 59 4.84 9.89 -4.78
C LEU A 59 6.32 9.63 -4.40
N THR A 60 7.03 8.96 -5.30
CA THR A 60 8.46 8.60 -5.22
C THR A 60 8.87 7.68 -4.07
N CYS A 61 7.96 7.37 -3.13
CA CYS A 61 8.28 6.56 -1.98
C CYS A 61 8.38 5.07 -2.33
N THR A 62 9.03 4.32 -1.45
CA THR A 62 9.02 2.87 -1.38
C THR A 62 8.32 2.41 -0.10
N ASP A 63 8.36 1.10 0.17
CA ASP A 63 7.95 0.49 1.42
C ASP A 63 8.77 0.97 2.65
N GLU A 64 9.93 1.60 2.44
CA GLU A 64 10.88 1.95 3.50
C GLU A 64 10.62 3.32 4.14
N ASN A 65 10.19 4.33 3.36
CA ASN A 65 10.25 5.72 3.81
C ASN A 65 9.45 5.98 5.10
N PHE A 66 8.24 5.41 5.20
CA PHE A 66 7.39 5.55 6.37
C PHE A 66 7.97 4.83 7.58
N ILE A 67 8.41 3.58 7.40
CA ILE A 67 8.99 2.76 8.46
C ILE A 67 10.24 3.41 9.03
N ILE A 68 11.11 3.96 8.18
CA ILE A 68 12.39 4.52 8.64
C ILE A 68 12.21 5.92 9.24
N LYS A 69 11.30 6.76 8.72
CA LYS A 69 11.27 8.20 9.04
C LYS A 69 10.11 8.66 9.91
N SER A 70 9.04 7.90 10.07
CA SER A 70 7.82 8.38 10.76
C SER A 70 7.90 8.32 12.29
N GLY A 71 8.67 7.37 12.85
CA GLY A 71 8.63 7.06 14.28
C GLY A 71 7.35 6.38 14.76
N ALA A 72 6.48 5.93 13.85
CA ALA A 72 5.17 5.35 14.18
C ALA A 72 5.24 4.07 15.04
N GLN A 73 6.35 3.33 14.96
CA GLN A 73 6.55 2.07 15.69
C GLN A 73 6.44 2.23 17.21
N ARG A 74 6.80 3.39 17.77
CA ARG A 74 6.70 3.62 19.22
C ARG A 74 5.26 3.51 19.70
N VAL A 75 4.33 4.13 18.98
CA VAL A 75 2.89 4.11 19.30
C VAL A 75 2.28 2.78 18.86
N ALA A 76 2.65 2.27 17.69
CA ALA A 76 2.18 0.96 17.23
C ALA A 76 2.53 -0.18 18.22
N SER A 77 3.70 -0.08 18.86
CA SER A 77 4.11 -0.99 19.94
C SER A 77 3.22 -0.90 21.17
N SER A 78 2.95 0.32 21.67
CA SER A 78 2.12 0.51 22.88
C SER A 78 0.67 0.11 22.65
N GLU A 79 0.15 0.34 21.45
CA GLU A 79 -1.24 0.01 21.08
C GLU A 79 -1.41 -1.43 20.58
N GLY A 80 -0.32 -2.18 20.38
CA GLY A 80 -0.37 -3.53 19.83
C GLY A 80 -0.95 -3.60 18.41
N VAL A 81 -0.62 -2.62 17.56
CA VAL A 81 -1.12 -2.54 16.17
C VAL A 81 0.01 -2.84 15.18
N ALA A 82 -0.20 -3.79 14.27
CA ALA A 82 0.76 -4.06 13.21
C ALA A 82 0.68 -2.99 12.12
N LEU A 83 1.83 -2.51 11.65
CA LEU A 83 1.91 -1.55 10.54
C LEU A 83 2.28 -2.30 9.26
N ILE A 84 1.53 -2.07 8.18
CA ILE A 84 1.81 -2.64 6.86
C ILE A 84 2.08 -1.50 5.89
N ALA A 85 3.27 -1.47 5.30
CA ALA A 85 3.67 -0.45 4.32
C ALA A 85 4.04 -1.11 2.99
N PRO A 86 3.12 -1.20 2.01
CA PRO A 86 3.44 -1.62 0.66
C PRO A 86 4.24 -0.56 -0.10
N ASP A 87 4.86 -0.98 -1.21
CA ASP A 87 5.37 -0.08 -2.24
C ASP A 87 4.23 0.69 -2.96
N THR A 88 4.58 1.67 -3.78
CA THR A 88 3.68 2.66 -4.37
C THR A 88 3.33 2.41 -5.84
N SER A 89 4.04 1.49 -6.50
CA SER A 89 3.80 1.07 -7.88
C SER A 89 4.44 -0.30 -8.15
N PRO A 90 4.10 -0.97 -9.27
CA PRO A 90 4.97 -2.00 -9.84
C PRO A 90 6.40 -1.48 -10.06
N ARG A 91 7.38 -2.39 -10.03
CA ARG A 91 8.81 -2.09 -10.24
C ARG A 91 9.43 -3.07 -11.23
N GLY A 92 10.34 -2.57 -12.06
CA GLY A 92 11.21 -3.40 -12.92
C GLY A 92 10.47 -4.10 -14.06
N LEU A 93 9.39 -3.52 -14.59
CA LEU A 93 8.66 -4.05 -15.74
C LEU A 93 9.26 -3.60 -17.07
N SER A 94 10.14 -2.59 -17.05
CA SER A 94 10.83 -2.07 -18.24
C SER A 94 9.86 -1.55 -19.32
N ILE A 95 8.71 -1.00 -18.89
CA ILE A 95 7.78 -0.35 -19.80
C ILE A 95 8.37 1.01 -20.20
N GLU A 96 8.35 1.31 -21.50
CA GLU A 96 8.81 2.60 -22.02
C GLU A 96 8.12 3.78 -21.31
N GLY A 97 8.89 4.72 -20.78
CA GLY A 97 8.37 5.87 -20.06
C GLY A 97 8.01 5.63 -18.59
N GLU A 98 8.15 4.41 -18.05
CA GLU A 98 7.74 4.10 -16.67
C GLU A 98 8.54 4.87 -15.60
N ALA A 99 9.74 5.34 -15.92
CA ALA A 99 10.62 6.06 -15.00
C ALA A 99 11.07 7.43 -15.51
N GLU A 100 10.43 7.97 -16.57
CA GLU A 100 10.80 9.26 -17.16
C GLU A 100 10.40 10.46 -16.31
N SER A 101 9.41 10.30 -15.44
CA SER A 101 8.87 11.37 -14.61
C SER A 101 8.62 10.88 -13.19
N TRP A 102 8.86 11.74 -12.21
CA TRP A 102 8.71 11.38 -10.79
C TRP A 102 7.24 11.31 -10.33
N ASP A 103 6.34 11.98 -11.05
CA ASP A 103 4.91 12.11 -10.76
C ASP A 103 4.04 11.15 -11.59
N PHE A 104 4.63 10.20 -12.32
CA PHE A 104 3.94 9.22 -13.14
C PHE A 104 4.77 7.94 -13.32
N GLY A 105 4.13 6.78 -13.38
CA GLY A 105 4.80 5.49 -13.54
C GLY A 105 5.33 4.93 -12.22
N VAL A 106 6.63 4.68 -12.17
CA VAL A 106 7.37 4.06 -11.07
C VAL A 106 7.45 5.04 -9.89
N GLY A 107 6.93 4.63 -8.73
CA GLY A 107 6.76 5.49 -7.57
C GLY A 107 5.47 6.31 -7.57
N ALA A 108 4.60 6.13 -8.56
CA ALA A 108 3.45 6.98 -8.81
C ALA A 108 2.22 6.20 -9.29
N GLY A 109 1.89 5.09 -8.64
CA GLY A 109 0.80 4.21 -9.08
C GLY A 109 -0.62 4.71 -8.82
N PHE A 110 -0.78 5.83 -8.11
CA PHE A 110 -2.07 6.49 -7.80
C PHE A 110 -3.17 5.62 -7.17
N TYR A 111 -2.84 4.41 -6.73
CA TYR A 111 -3.78 3.48 -6.07
C TYR A 111 -5.04 3.15 -6.89
N LEU A 112 -4.90 3.08 -8.21
CA LEU A 112 -5.96 2.74 -9.16
C LEU A 112 -5.68 1.42 -9.88
N ASN A 113 -6.64 0.98 -10.70
CA ASN A 113 -6.42 -0.05 -11.72
C ASN A 113 -6.41 0.61 -13.09
N ALA A 114 -5.26 0.68 -13.73
CA ALA A 114 -5.13 1.24 -15.07
C ALA A 114 -5.95 0.44 -16.10
N THR A 115 -6.57 1.15 -17.04
CA THR A 115 -7.35 0.60 -18.15
C THR A 115 -6.64 0.74 -19.49
N GLN A 116 -5.68 1.67 -19.59
CA GLN A 116 -4.85 1.82 -20.79
C GLN A 116 -3.86 0.65 -20.89
N GLU A 117 -3.84 -0.03 -22.05
CA GLU A 117 -3.11 -1.30 -22.26
C GLU A 117 -1.61 -1.19 -21.94
N LYS A 118 -0.98 -0.06 -22.27
CA LYS A 118 0.44 0.21 -21.94
C LYS A 118 0.73 0.06 -20.44
N TRP A 119 -0.26 0.32 -19.59
CA TRP A 119 -0.14 0.33 -18.13
C TRP A 119 -0.92 -0.79 -17.46
N LYS A 120 -1.30 -1.87 -18.17
CA LYS A 120 -2.14 -2.94 -17.63
C LYS A 120 -1.66 -3.59 -16.31
N ASN A 121 -0.37 -3.46 -15.99
CA ASN A 121 0.23 -3.93 -14.75
C ASN A 121 0.06 -2.95 -13.56
N TRP A 122 -0.31 -1.69 -13.79
CA TRP A 122 -0.59 -0.68 -12.76
C TRP A 122 -1.96 -0.91 -12.12
N ARG A 123 -2.07 -2.04 -11.41
CA ARG A 123 -3.28 -2.50 -10.71
C ARG A 123 -3.13 -2.35 -9.20
N MET A 124 -2.66 -1.19 -8.76
CA MET A 124 -2.34 -0.93 -7.35
C MET A 124 -3.57 -0.96 -6.44
N TYR A 125 -4.75 -0.62 -6.96
CA TYR A 125 -6.00 -0.77 -6.21
C TYR A 125 -6.24 -2.24 -5.84
N ASP A 126 -6.23 -3.14 -6.83
CA ASP A 126 -6.43 -4.58 -6.58
C ASP A 126 -5.32 -5.17 -5.71
N TYR A 127 -4.08 -4.73 -5.90
CA TYR A 127 -2.96 -5.17 -5.07
C TYR A 127 -3.19 -4.83 -3.58
N VAL A 128 -3.56 -3.58 -3.27
CA VAL A 128 -3.77 -3.12 -1.89
C VAL A 128 -5.05 -3.69 -1.28
N VAL A 129 -6.13 -3.83 -2.05
CA VAL A 129 -7.48 -4.16 -1.54
C VAL A 129 -7.76 -5.66 -1.52
N LYS A 130 -7.08 -6.45 -2.37
CA LYS A 130 -7.36 -7.88 -2.54
C LYS A 130 -6.11 -8.73 -2.31
N GLU A 131 -5.06 -8.51 -3.08
CA GLU A 131 -3.91 -9.41 -3.08
C GLU A 131 -3.11 -9.36 -1.78
N LEU A 132 -2.69 -8.16 -1.37
CA LEU A 132 -1.88 -8.00 -0.17
C LEU A 132 -2.62 -8.44 1.11
N PRO A 133 -3.90 -8.08 1.35
CA PRO A 133 -4.64 -8.59 2.51
C PRO A 133 -4.77 -10.12 2.51
N LYS A 134 -5.00 -10.74 1.34
CA LYS A 134 -5.06 -12.20 1.22
C LYS A 134 -3.71 -12.84 1.54
N LEU A 135 -2.63 -12.33 0.94
CA LEU A 135 -1.27 -12.79 1.19
C LEU A 135 -0.92 -12.68 2.68
N LEU A 136 -1.31 -11.57 3.33
CA LEU A 136 -1.05 -11.38 4.76
C LEU A 136 -1.78 -12.42 5.62
N ASN A 137 -3.07 -12.64 5.34
CA ASN A 137 -3.89 -13.60 6.08
C ASN A 137 -3.38 -15.05 5.92
N GLU A 138 -2.86 -15.40 4.75
CA GLU A 138 -2.36 -16.76 4.45
C GLU A 138 -0.98 -17.04 5.05
N ASN A 139 -0.13 -16.02 5.24
CA ASN A 139 1.29 -16.21 5.56
C ASN A 139 1.71 -15.68 6.95
N PHE A 140 0.88 -14.86 7.59
CA PHE A 140 1.20 -14.25 8.88
C PHE A 140 0.05 -14.46 9.87
N PRO A 141 -0.04 -15.64 10.52
CA PRO A 141 -1.16 -15.99 11.40
C PRO A 141 -1.31 -15.05 12.61
N GLN A 142 -0.25 -14.34 13.00
CA GLN A 142 -0.31 -13.30 14.02
C GLN A 142 -1.04 -12.01 13.58
N LEU A 143 -1.42 -11.86 12.31
CA LEU A 143 -2.14 -10.68 11.83
C LEU A 143 -3.65 -10.96 11.70
N ASP A 144 -4.45 -9.96 12.02
CA ASP A 144 -5.90 -9.98 11.85
C ASP A 144 -6.33 -8.91 10.84
N THR A 145 -6.34 -9.28 9.56
CA THR A 145 -6.72 -8.38 8.46
C THR A 145 -8.22 -8.04 8.44
N SER A 146 -9.05 -8.71 9.26
CA SER A 146 -10.46 -8.34 9.44
C SER A 146 -10.65 -7.14 10.37
N ARG A 147 -9.64 -6.85 11.22
CA ARG A 147 -9.54 -5.63 12.03
C ARG A 147 -8.53 -4.68 11.42
N ALA A 148 -8.82 -4.26 10.19
CA ALA A 148 -7.98 -3.36 9.42
C ALA A 148 -8.42 -1.90 9.53
N SER A 149 -7.47 -0.97 9.53
CA SER A 149 -7.66 0.45 9.23
C SER A 149 -6.68 0.87 8.13
N ILE A 150 -6.93 2.01 7.50
CA ILE A 150 -6.10 2.52 6.40
C ILE A 150 -5.73 3.98 6.61
N SER A 151 -4.48 4.33 6.32
CA SER A 151 -3.98 5.69 6.37
C SER A 151 -2.99 5.93 5.25
N GLY A 152 -2.61 7.18 5.02
CA GLY A 152 -1.55 7.47 4.05
C GLY A 152 -1.19 8.93 3.92
N HIS A 153 -0.16 9.20 3.12
CA HIS A 153 0.37 10.55 2.88
C HIS A 153 0.26 10.95 1.40
N SER A 154 -0.23 12.16 1.11
CA SER A 154 -0.26 12.71 -0.26
C SER A 154 -1.03 11.82 -1.24
N MET A 155 -0.37 11.26 -2.27
CA MET A 155 -0.94 10.22 -3.15
C MET A 155 -1.48 9.02 -2.35
N GLY A 156 -0.80 8.62 -1.29
CA GLY A 156 -1.29 7.58 -0.38
C GLY A 156 -2.45 8.02 0.49
N GLY A 157 -2.54 9.31 0.82
CA GLY A 157 -3.73 9.88 1.46
C GLY A 157 -4.94 9.85 0.52
N HIS A 158 -4.74 10.14 -0.77
CA HIS A 158 -5.75 9.91 -1.80
C HIS A 158 -6.20 8.45 -1.84
N GLY A 159 -5.25 7.51 -1.97
CA GLY A 159 -5.53 6.09 -2.00
C GLY A 159 -6.28 5.61 -0.75
N ALA A 160 -5.88 6.08 0.45
CA ALA A 160 -6.52 5.67 1.70
C ALA A 160 -7.99 6.11 1.76
N LEU A 161 -8.27 7.37 1.38
CA LEU A 161 -9.63 7.91 1.36
C LEU A 161 -10.51 7.21 0.31
N THR A 162 -10.02 7.06 -0.93
CA THR A 162 -10.81 6.43 -2.00
C THR A 162 -11.07 4.95 -1.73
N ILE A 163 -10.04 4.22 -1.28
CA ILE A 163 -10.18 2.80 -0.92
C ILE A 163 -11.16 2.61 0.23
N TYR A 164 -11.10 3.45 1.28
CA TYR A 164 -12.05 3.39 2.39
C TYR A 164 -13.48 3.59 1.91
N LEU A 165 -13.75 4.66 1.16
CA LEU A 165 -15.11 5.00 0.69
C LEU A 165 -15.69 3.92 -0.25
N LYS A 166 -14.84 3.21 -1.00
CA LYS A 166 -15.25 2.12 -1.89
C LYS A 166 -15.40 0.76 -1.19
N ASN A 167 -14.93 0.63 0.05
CA ASN A 167 -14.89 -0.64 0.79
C ASN A 167 -15.23 -0.42 2.27
N LEU A 168 -16.38 0.21 2.54
CA LEU A 168 -16.83 0.60 3.89
C LEU A 168 -16.96 -0.59 4.86
N ASP A 169 -17.13 -1.80 4.34
CA ASP A 169 -17.19 -3.05 5.10
C ASP A 169 -15.81 -3.58 5.54
N LYS A 170 -14.73 -3.20 4.84
CA LYS A 170 -13.39 -3.75 5.05
C LYS A 170 -12.56 -3.02 6.11
N TYR A 171 -12.74 -1.71 6.24
CA TYR A 171 -11.87 -0.87 7.07
C TYR A 171 -12.64 -0.25 8.23
N LYS A 172 -12.10 -0.36 9.45
CA LYS A 172 -12.72 0.17 10.67
C LYS A 172 -12.53 1.68 10.80
N SER A 173 -11.47 2.22 10.23
CA SER A 173 -11.21 3.66 10.22
C SER A 173 -10.32 4.07 9.04
N VAL A 174 -10.36 5.37 8.72
CA VAL A 174 -9.47 6.01 7.76
C VAL A 174 -8.92 7.32 8.31
N SER A 175 -7.67 7.64 7.99
CA SER A 175 -7.07 8.97 8.17
C SER A 175 -6.15 9.29 7.00
N ALA A 176 -5.70 10.54 6.89
CA ALA A 176 -4.75 10.93 5.85
C ALA A 176 -3.89 12.13 6.26
N PHE A 177 -2.67 12.19 5.74
CA PHE A 177 -1.73 13.29 5.89
C PHE A 177 -1.56 14.00 4.55
N ALA A 178 -1.98 15.27 4.47
CA ALA A 178 -1.92 16.09 3.25
C ALA A 178 -2.45 15.37 1.98
N PRO A 179 -3.66 14.78 1.99
CA PRO A 179 -4.18 13.98 0.87
C PRO A 179 -4.41 14.80 -0.41
N ILE A 180 -4.23 14.17 -1.58
CA ILE A 180 -4.76 14.67 -2.86
C ILE A 180 -6.27 14.38 -2.90
N VAL A 181 -7.10 15.32 -2.44
CA VAL A 181 -8.54 15.09 -2.25
C VAL A 181 -9.40 15.21 -3.51
N ASN A 182 -8.93 15.92 -4.53
CA ASN A 182 -9.67 16.14 -5.78
C ASN A 182 -8.75 15.97 -7.01
N PRO A 183 -8.32 14.73 -7.31
CA PRO A 183 -7.34 14.44 -8.37
C PRO A 183 -7.84 14.80 -9.78
N THR A 184 -9.14 14.80 -10.02
CA THR A 184 -9.71 15.20 -11.33
C THR A 184 -9.49 16.69 -11.61
N ASN A 185 -9.25 17.50 -10.58
CA ASN A 185 -9.04 18.94 -10.65
C ASN A 185 -7.66 19.39 -10.12
N CYS A 186 -6.64 18.53 -10.19
CA CYS A 186 -5.26 18.94 -9.91
C CYS A 186 -4.29 18.43 -11.00
N PRO A 187 -3.17 19.13 -11.28
CA PRO A 187 -2.28 18.76 -12.38
C PRO A 187 -1.73 17.33 -12.31
N TRP A 188 -1.31 16.88 -11.12
CA TRP A 188 -0.78 15.51 -10.95
C TRP A 188 -1.86 14.44 -11.18
N GLY A 189 -3.07 14.65 -10.66
CA GLY A 189 -4.17 13.71 -10.85
C GLY A 189 -4.64 13.66 -12.30
N GLN A 190 -4.74 14.81 -12.97
CA GLN A 190 -5.08 14.88 -14.39
C GLN A 190 -4.07 14.14 -15.27
N LYS A 191 -2.76 14.32 -15.00
CA LYS A 191 -1.70 13.59 -15.72
C LYS A 191 -1.79 12.09 -15.47
N ALA A 192 -1.94 11.66 -14.22
CA ALA A 192 -2.05 10.24 -13.90
C ALA A 192 -3.29 9.60 -14.53
N PHE A 193 -4.46 10.23 -14.37
CA PHE A 193 -5.72 9.67 -14.86
C PHE A 193 -5.79 9.66 -16.39
N SER A 194 -5.31 10.70 -17.08
CA SER A 194 -5.29 10.71 -18.54
C SER A 194 -4.46 9.57 -19.12
N ASN A 195 -3.34 9.23 -18.46
CA ASN A 195 -2.43 8.20 -18.93
C ASN A 195 -2.85 6.78 -18.49
N TYR A 196 -3.38 6.61 -17.28
CA TYR A 196 -3.79 5.30 -16.77
C TYR A 196 -5.21 4.90 -17.14
N LEU A 197 -6.14 5.86 -17.16
CA LEU A 197 -7.57 5.63 -17.37
C LEU A 197 -8.03 6.05 -18.77
N GLY A 198 -7.29 6.98 -19.41
CA GLY A 198 -7.62 7.52 -20.72
C GLY A 198 -8.17 8.95 -20.66
N GLY A 199 -8.38 9.55 -21.83
CA GLY A 199 -8.79 10.96 -21.95
C GLY A 199 -10.25 11.26 -21.59
N ASN A 200 -11.09 10.25 -21.39
CA ASN A 200 -12.49 10.44 -21.05
C ASN A 200 -12.67 10.67 -19.53
N LYS A 201 -13.00 11.91 -19.15
CA LYS A 201 -13.08 12.32 -17.74
C LYS A 201 -14.19 11.61 -16.95
N THR A 202 -15.24 11.12 -17.60
CA THR A 202 -16.30 10.36 -16.89
C THR A 202 -15.73 9.08 -16.27
N ASP A 203 -14.72 8.48 -16.91
CA ASP A 203 -14.09 7.25 -16.42
C ASP A 203 -13.28 7.52 -15.15
N TRP A 204 -12.95 8.78 -14.86
CA TRP A 204 -12.21 9.17 -13.66
C TRP A 204 -13.11 9.28 -12.43
N GLU A 205 -14.41 9.48 -12.60
CA GLU A 205 -15.37 9.62 -11.50
C GLU A 205 -15.72 8.27 -10.86
N VAL A 206 -15.53 7.18 -11.60
CA VAL A 206 -15.86 5.80 -11.18
C VAL A 206 -14.64 5.05 -10.62
N ASN A 207 -13.43 5.53 -10.91
CA ASN A 207 -12.16 4.84 -10.61
C ASN A 207 -11.41 5.33 -9.37
#